data_AF-A0A1Y0IIZ5-F1
#
_entry.id   AF-A0A1Y0IIZ5-F1
#
_cell.length_a   1.000
_cell.length_b   1.000
_cell.length_c   1.000
_cell.angle_alpha   90.00
_cell.angle_beta   90.00
_cell.angle_gamma   90.00
#
_symmetry.space_group_name_H-M   'P 1'
#
loop_
_entity.id
_entity.type
_entity.pdbx_description
1 polymer ?
#
loop_
_entity_poly.entity_id
_entity_poly.type
_entity_poly.pdbx_seq_one_letter_code
_entity_poly.pdbx_strand_id
1 'polypeptide(L)'
;MELKNRKRLAMLLLLVLAVLFGGLYLYERSQKAKLWNVVNQYEANQFFSALDYLQDWEVRLDGTPYTKADLQAERDSLSGTAVSLQEAFTIRTRLLGADDVLRHPSNLTDFLMRTDRQLSAMINSGGKDLTHLKEISLSLKKINRVSREVYRFESGLTSEQWDEISKTGFMQDERLIEWYTQVEAALAP
;
A
#
# COMPACT_ATOMS: atom_id res chain seq x y z
N MET A 1 -52.14 -9.19 -42.60
CA MET A 1 -51.52 -7.92 -42.17
C MET A 1 -50.96 -7.97 -40.75
N GLU A 2 -51.58 -8.70 -39.82
CA GLU A 2 -51.20 -8.72 -38.39
C GLU A 2 -49.81 -9.29 -38.07
N LEU A 3 -49.37 -10.35 -38.76
CA LEU A 3 -48.10 -11.02 -38.45
C LEU A 3 -46.87 -10.12 -38.66
N LYS A 4 -46.95 -9.24 -39.68
CA LYS A 4 -45.87 -8.30 -40.05
C LYS A 4 -45.77 -7.16 -39.03
N ASN A 5 -46.91 -6.72 -38.48
CA ASN A 5 -46.96 -5.72 -37.41
C ASN A 5 -46.48 -6.30 -36.07
N ARG A 6 -46.84 -7.54 -35.73
CA ARG A 6 -46.34 -8.21 -34.52
C ARG A 6 -44.82 -8.41 -34.54
N LYS A 7 -44.24 -8.79 -35.69
CA LYS A 7 -42.78 -8.88 -35.87
C LYS A 7 -42.06 -7.54 -35.72
N ARG A 8 -42.64 -6.46 -36.27
CA ARG A 8 -42.09 -5.09 -36.11
C ARG A 8 -42.14 -4.63 -34.66
N LEU A 9 -43.22 -4.91 -33.96
CA LEU A 9 -43.39 -4.54 -32.55
C LEU A 9 -42.41 -5.32 -31.65
N ALA A 10 -42.20 -6.61 -31.90
CA ALA A 10 -41.21 -7.41 -31.20
C ALA A 10 -39.76 -6.94 -31.46
N MET A 11 -39.42 -6.55 -32.71
CA MET A 11 -38.11 -5.96 -33.03
C MET A 11 -37.89 -4.62 -32.32
N LEU A 12 -38.90 -3.76 -32.28
CA LEU A 12 -38.85 -2.50 -31.51
C LEU A 12 -38.65 -2.77 -30.02
N LEU A 13 -39.34 -3.76 -29.47
CA LEU A 13 -39.21 -4.14 -28.06
C LEU A 13 -37.80 -4.66 -27.73
N LEU A 14 -37.23 -5.50 -28.59
CA LEU A 14 -35.84 -5.98 -28.46
C LEU A 14 -34.83 -4.84 -28.56
N LEU A 15 -35.04 -3.88 -29.45
CA LEU A 15 -34.17 -2.71 -29.58
C LEU A 15 -34.21 -1.86 -28.30
N VAL A 16 -35.41 -1.61 -27.75
CA VAL A 16 -35.57 -0.88 -26.49
C VAL A 16 -34.89 -1.61 -25.33
N LEU A 17 -35.07 -2.93 -25.23
CA LEU A 17 -34.39 -3.73 -24.20
C LEU A 17 -32.87 -3.69 -24.36
N ALA A 18 -32.34 -3.83 -25.58
CA ALA A 18 -30.90 -3.75 -25.84
C ALA A 18 -30.31 -2.38 -25.45
N VAL A 19 -31.02 -1.29 -25.73
CA VAL A 19 -30.60 0.06 -25.32
C VAL A 19 -30.64 0.22 -23.80
N LEU A 20 -31.70 -0.28 -23.12
CA LEU A 20 -31.81 -0.21 -21.66
C LEU A 20 -30.73 -1.04 -20.96
N PHE A 21 -30.54 -2.30 -21.36
CA PHE A 21 -29.51 -3.17 -20.79
C PHE A 21 -28.10 -2.71 -21.15
N GLY A 22 -27.87 -2.22 -22.37
CA GLY A 22 -26.60 -1.62 -22.77
C GLY A 22 -26.27 -0.36 -21.97
N GLY A 23 -27.25 0.50 -21.74
CA GLY A 23 -27.11 1.69 -20.88
C GLY A 23 -26.82 1.34 -19.43
N LEU A 24 -27.53 0.36 -18.86
CA LEU A 24 -27.26 -0.16 -17.51
C LEU A 24 -25.86 -0.75 -17.39
N TYR A 25 -25.42 -1.54 -18.37
CA TYR A 25 -24.08 -2.11 -18.40
C TYR A 25 -22.98 -1.03 -18.44
N LEU A 26 -23.15 -0.02 -19.31
CA LEU A 26 -22.20 1.10 -19.39
C LEU A 26 -22.18 1.94 -18.12
N TYR A 27 -23.35 2.16 -17.50
CA TYR A 27 -23.45 2.87 -16.23
C TYR A 27 -22.75 2.09 -15.11
N GLU A 28 -23.00 0.79 -14.98
CA GLU A 28 -22.35 -0.07 -13.99
C GLU A 28 -20.84 -0.10 -14.18
N ARG A 29 -20.36 -0.19 -15.44
CA ARG A 29 -18.94 -0.11 -15.76
C ARG A 29 -18.31 1.23 -15.37
N SER A 30 -19.03 2.34 -15.60
CA SER A 30 -18.59 3.68 -15.20
C SER A 30 -18.50 3.83 -13.69
N GLN A 31 -19.50 3.35 -12.94
CA GLN A 31 -19.49 3.39 -11.47
C GLN A 31 -18.39 2.50 -10.89
N LYS A 32 -18.18 1.31 -11.46
CA LYS A 32 -17.05 0.45 -11.12
C LYS A 32 -15.73 1.18 -11.35
N ALA A 33 -15.52 1.80 -12.51
CA ALA A 33 -14.30 2.56 -12.80
C ALA A 33 -14.05 3.71 -11.80
N LYS A 34 -15.09 4.43 -11.38
CA LYS A 34 -14.97 5.47 -10.34
C LYS A 34 -14.58 4.90 -8.99
N LEU A 35 -15.24 3.82 -8.56
CA LEU A 35 -14.91 3.13 -7.32
C LEU A 35 -13.47 2.61 -7.34
N TRP A 36 -13.05 2.02 -8.47
CA TRP A 36 -11.67 1.57 -8.70
C TRP A 36 -10.68 2.72 -8.50
N ASN A 37 -10.91 3.88 -9.11
CA ASN A 37 -10.04 5.04 -8.96
C ASN A 37 -9.95 5.54 -7.51
N VAL A 38 -11.09 5.59 -6.79
CA VAL A 38 -11.12 6.04 -5.39
C VAL A 38 -10.34 5.09 -4.49
N VAL A 39 -10.57 3.79 -4.62
CA VAL A 39 -9.86 2.81 -3.79
C VAL A 39 -8.38 2.79 -4.12
N ASN A 40 -8.04 2.93 -5.40
CA ASN A 40 -6.67 3.00 -5.86
C ASN A 40 -5.91 4.20 -5.27
N GLN A 41 -6.52 5.38 -5.27
CA GLN A 41 -5.95 6.57 -4.63
C GLN A 41 -5.81 6.38 -3.12
N TYR A 42 -6.80 5.77 -2.48
CA TYR A 42 -6.75 5.49 -1.04
C TYR A 42 -5.59 4.55 -0.69
N GLU A 43 -5.42 3.42 -1.39
CA GLU A 43 -4.33 2.47 -1.18
C GLU A 43 -2.96 3.13 -1.37
N ALA A 44 -2.80 3.92 -2.45
CA ALA A 44 -1.59 4.67 -2.73
C ALA A 44 -1.24 5.64 -1.57
N ASN A 45 -2.22 6.37 -1.06
CA ASN A 45 -2.03 7.33 0.03
C ASN A 45 -1.62 6.64 1.34
N GLN A 46 -2.08 5.41 1.60
CA GLN A 46 -1.63 4.66 2.77
C GLN A 46 -0.20 4.13 2.58
N PHE A 47 0.07 3.51 1.43
CA PHE A 47 1.33 2.83 1.20
C PHE A 47 2.51 3.79 1.03
N PHE A 48 2.36 4.86 0.23
CA PHE A 48 3.49 5.74 -0.07
C PHE A 48 3.90 6.61 1.11
N SER A 49 2.94 7.14 1.87
CA SER A 49 3.26 7.87 3.10
C SER A 49 3.95 6.97 4.14
N ALA A 50 3.58 5.68 4.19
CA ALA A 50 4.26 4.71 5.04
C ALA A 50 5.70 4.46 4.58
N LEU A 51 5.96 4.32 3.27
CA LEU A 51 7.32 4.16 2.75
C LEU A 51 8.18 5.40 2.94
N ASP A 52 7.62 6.58 2.72
CA ASP A 52 8.29 7.87 2.90
C ASP A 52 8.82 8.00 4.33
N TYR A 53 7.97 7.69 5.32
CA TYR A 53 8.37 7.64 6.72
C TYR A 53 9.54 6.67 6.98
N LEU A 54 9.50 5.45 6.45
CA LEU A 54 10.56 4.45 6.67
C LEU A 54 11.90 4.87 6.04
N GLN A 55 11.86 5.55 4.89
CA GLN A 55 13.05 6.10 4.23
C GLN A 55 13.63 7.26 5.03
N ASP A 56 12.80 8.22 5.41
CA ASP A 56 13.21 9.36 6.21
C ASP A 56 13.78 8.92 7.57
N TRP A 57 13.20 7.89 8.17
CA TRP A 57 13.69 7.38 9.45
C TRP A 57 15.07 6.72 9.33
N GLU A 58 15.35 5.97 8.25
CA GLU A 58 16.71 5.46 7.97
C GLU A 58 17.74 6.60 7.92
N VAL A 59 17.40 7.69 7.23
CA VAL A 59 18.29 8.86 7.11
C VAL A 59 18.53 9.54 8.46
N ARG A 60 17.47 9.71 9.27
CA ARG A 60 17.59 10.33 10.61
C ARG A 60 18.40 9.48 11.59
N LEU A 61 18.29 8.15 11.51
CA LEU A 61 19.02 7.20 12.37
C LEU A 61 20.54 7.27 12.21
N ASP A 62 21.04 7.61 11.03
CA ASP A 62 22.47 7.70 10.76
C ASP A 62 23.08 9.06 11.19
N GLY A 63 22.25 10.07 11.55
CA GLY A 63 22.69 11.47 11.67
C GLY A 63 22.52 12.15 13.03
N THR A 64 21.79 11.56 14.00
CA THR A 64 21.34 12.34 15.17
C THR A 64 21.37 11.54 16.48
N PRO A 65 21.83 12.11 17.61
CA PRO A 65 21.58 11.52 18.92
C PRO A 65 20.06 11.53 19.20
N TYR A 66 19.50 10.37 19.52
CA TYR A 66 18.09 10.23 19.84
C TYR A 66 17.80 10.59 21.30
N THR A 67 16.86 11.51 21.52
CA THR A 67 16.29 11.78 22.83
C THR A 67 15.09 10.88 23.11
N LYS A 68 14.63 10.84 24.37
CA LYS A 68 13.37 10.16 24.73
C LYS A 68 12.17 10.68 23.91
N ALA A 69 12.14 11.99 23.63
CA ALA A 69 11.04 12.59 22.87
C ALA A 69 11.06 12.10 21.42
N ASP A 70 12.25 11.99 20.82
CA ASP A 70 12.41 11.47 19.45
C ASP A 70 11.97 10.01 19.38
N LEU A 71 12.38 9.18 20.35
CA LEU A 71 11.96 7.78 20.40
C LEU A 71 10.43 7.62 20.52
N GLN A 72 9.77 8.49 21.29
CA GLN A 72 8.31 8.50 21.41
C GLN A 72 7.66 8.89 20.08
N ALA A 73 8.16 9.94 19.42
CA ALA A 73 7.65 10.38 18.13
C ALA A 73 7.82 9.32 17.03
N GLU A 74 8.96 8.62 16.99
CA GLU A 74 9.17 7.51 16.05
C GLU A 74 8.25 6.33 16.35
N ARG A 75 8.02 6.03 17.64
CA ARG A 75 7.10 4.95 18.02
C ARG A 75 5.66 5.24 17.56
N ASP A 76 5.19 6.46 17.78
CA ASP A 76 3.84 6.87 17.40
C ASP A 76 3.69 6.86 15.86
N SER A 77 4.70 7.35 15.14
CA SER A 77 4.74 7.33 13.67
C SER A 77 4.78 5.91 13.11
N LEU A 78 5.63 5.04 13.68
CA LEU A 78 5.74 3.63 13.31
C LEU A 78 4.41 2.89 13.50
N SER A 79 3.68 3.17 14.58
CA SER A 79 2.36 2.58 14.81
C SER A 79 1.37 3.00 13.71
N GLY A 80 1.41 4.26 13.28
CA GLY A 80 0.60 4.74 12.15
C GLY A 80 0.98 4.04 10.84
N THR A 81 2.28 4.00 10.53
CA THR A 81 2.84 3.30 9.36
C THR A 81 2.43 1.82 9.32
N ALA A 82 2.49 1.13 10.47
CA ALA A 82 2.10 -0.28 10.56
C ALA A 82 0.62 -0.49 10.19
N VAL A 83 -0.27 0.39 10.66
CA VAL A 83 -1.69 0.35 10.31
C VAL A 83 -1.90 0.65 8.82
N SER A 84 -1.27 1.69 8.29
CA SER A 84 -1.40 2.05 6.87
C SER A 84 -0.95 0.93 5.91
N LEU A 85 0.18 0.28 6.21
CA LEU A 85 0.66 -0.86 5.40
C LEU A 85 -0.32 -2.05 5.50
N GLN A 86 -0.82 -2.35 6.69
CA GLN A 86 -1.80 -3.41 6.89
C GLN A 86 -3.12 -3.13 6.15
N GLU A 87 -3.60 -1.88 6.16
CA GLU A 87 -4.80 -1.46 5.44
C GLU A 87 -4.63 -1.59 3.94
N ALA A 88 -3.52 -1.09 3.38
CA ALA A 88 -3.21 -1.23 1.96
C ALA A 88 -3.19 -2.71 1.52
N PHE A 89 -2.51 -3.56 2.29
CA PHE A 89 -2.46 -5.00 2.04
C PHE A 89 -3.86 -5.66 2.10
N THR A 90 -4.67 -5.29 3.09
CA THR A 90 -6.01 -5.85 3.31
C THR A 90 -6.98 -5.45 2.19
N ILE A 91 -6.90 -4.20 1.72
CA ILE A 91 -7.71 -3.72 0.60
C ILE A 91 -7.42 -4.52 -0.67
N ARG A 92 -6.13 -4.69 -0.97
CA ARG A 92 -5.70 -5.42 -2.17
C ARG A 92 -6.13 -6.88 -2.16
N THR A 93 -5.92 -7.57 -1.04
CA THR A 93 -6.31 -8.98 -0.89
C THR A 93 -7.81 -9.19 -0.99
N ARG A 94 -8.63 -8.25 -0.49
CA ARG A 94 -10.10 -8.32 -0.63
C ARG A 94 -10.60 -8.07 -2.04
N LEU A 95 -9.90 -7.23 -2.81
CA LEU A 95 -10.37 -6.80 -4.15
C LEU A 95 -9.90 -7.69 -5.28
N LEU A 96 -8.70 -8.28 -5.17
CA LEU A 96 -8.11 -9.11 -6.23
C LEU A 96 -8.41 -10.61 -6.08
N GLY A 97 -9.04 -11.03 -4.98
CA GLY A 97 -9.34 -12.43 -4.70
C GLY A 97 -8.15 -13.16 -4.08
N ALA A 98 -8.44 -14.08 -3.16
CA ALA A 98 -7.45 -14.81 -2.37
C ALA A 98 -6.74 -15.95 -3.13
N ASP A 99 -7.12 -16.19 -4.39
CA ASP A 99 -6.83 -17.47 -5.04
C ASP A 99 -5.40 -17.62 -5.57
N ASP A 100 -4.53 -16.59 -5.55
CA ASP A 100 -3.13 -16.85 -5.97
C ASP A 100 -1.94 -16.06 -5.40
N VAL A 101 -2.01 -14.85 -4.81
CA VAL A 101 -0.77 -14.01 -4.92
C VAL A 101 -0.12 -13.48 -3.63
N LEU A 102 -0.80 -13.37 -2.48
CA LEU A 102 -0.18 -12.73 -1.31
C LEU A 102 -0.39 -13.50 -0.01
N ARG A 103 0.69 -14.15 0.47
CA ARG A 103 0.80 -14.56 1.87
C ARG A 103 0.89 -13.28 2.73
N HIS A 104 0.25 -13.30 3.90
CA HIS A 104 0.38 -12.21 4.87
C HIS A 104 1.86 -11.90 5.14
N PRO A 105 2.29 -10.62 5.13
CA PRO A 105 3.70 -10.25 5.28
C PRO A 105 4.18 -10.38 6.73
N SER A 106 4.38 -11.63 7.16
CA SER A 106 4.74 -12.00 8.52
C SER A 106 6.03 -11.36 9.04
N ASN A 107 7.08 -11.29 8.22
CA ASN A 107 8.39 -10.78 8.65
C ASN A 107 8.38 -9.25 8.80
N LEU A 108 7.65 -8.55 7.93
CA LEU A 108 7.42 -7.11 8.03
C LEU A 108 6.57 -6.78 9.25
N THR A 109 5.47 -7.52 9.48
CA THR A 109 4.65 -7.36 10.68
C THR A 109 5.45 -7.63 11.95
N ASP A 110 6.27 -8.68 11.96
CA ASP A 110 7.17 -8.99 13.08
C ASP A 110 8.22 -7.91 13.30
N PHE A 111 8.78 -7.34 12.23
CA PHE A 111 9.68 -6.18 12.32
C PHE A 111 8.99 -4.99 12.97
N LEU A 112 7.80 -4.60 12.50
CA LEU A 112 7.04 -3.48 13.04
C LEU A 112 6.73 -3.67 14.54
N MET A 113 6.23 -4.85 14.92
CA MET A 113 5.92 -5.19 16.31
C MET A 113 7.14 -5.31 17.21
N ARG A 114 8.25 -5.87 16.70
CA ARG A 114 9.51 -5.96 17.44
C ARG A 114 10.09 -4.56 17.67
N THR A 115 10.06 -3.72 16.65
CA THR A 115 10.57 -2.36 16.69
C THR A 115 9.76 -1.50 17.67
N ASP A 116 8.43 -1.59 17.69
CA ASP A 116 7.59 -0.91 18.70
C ASP A 116 8.00 -1.28 20.13
N ARG A 117 8.24 -2.58 20.39
CA ARG A 117 8.70 -3.08 21.69
C ARG A 117 10.10 -2.59 22.04
N GLN A 118 11.02 -2.59 21.07
CA GLN A 118 12.38 -2.07 21.25
C GLN A 118 12.36 -0.57 21.56
N LEU A 119 11.57 0.22 20.84
CA LEU A 119 11.36 1.65 21.12
C LEU A 119 10.79 1.84 22.52
N SER A 120 9.78 1.06 22.91
CA SER A 120 9.21 1.10 24.26
C SER A 120 10.25 0.84 25.35
N ALA A 121 11.14 -0.14 25.16
CA ALA A 121 12.22 -0.44 26.10
C ALA A 121 13.20 0.74 26.23
N MET A 122 13.61 1.34 25.11
CA MET A 122 14.51 2.50 25.11
C MET A 122 13.84 3.74 25.76
N ILE A 123 12.55 3.97 25.51
CA ILE A 123 11.76 5.03 26.16
C ILE A 123 11.69 4.82 27.68
N ASN A 124 11.46 3.57 28.13
CA ASN A 124 11.38 3.21 29.55
C ASN A 124 12.73 3.41 30.28
N SER A 125 13.86 3.26 29.58
CA SER A 125 15.19 3.60 30.10
C SER A 125 15.44 5.12 30.22
N GLY A 126 14.48 5.95 29.80
CA GLY A 126 14.62 7.40 29.71
C GLY A 126 15.44 7.86 28.51
N GLY A 127 15.58 7.03 27.48
CA GLY A 127 16.42 7.30 26.30
C GLY A 127 17.92 7.18 26.57
N LYS A 128 18.33 6.50 27.66
CA LYS A 128 19.74 6.31 28.01
C LYS A 128 20.32 5.04 27.39
N ASP A 129 19.49 4.01 27.25
CA ASP A 129 19.85 2.77 26.57
C ASP A 129 19.32 2.82 25.13
N LEU A 130 20.24 2.91 24.17
CA LEU A 130 19.95 2.95 22.73
C LEU A 130 20.43 1.68 22.01
N THR A 131 20.60 0.58 22.74
CA THR A 131 21.23 -0.66 22.24
C THR A 131 20.53 -1.25 21.00
N HIS A 132 19.22 -1.02 20.85
CA HIS A 132 18.45 -1.55 19.72
C HIS A 132 18.50 -0.69 18.45
N LEU A 133 18.96 0.57 18.51
CA LEU A 133 18.96 1.46 17.33
C LEU A 133 19.76 0.89 16.16
N LYS A 134 20.86 0.19 16.44
CA LYS A 134 21.68 -0.43 15.39
C LYS A 134 20.93 -1.54 14.65
N GLU A 135 20.17 -2.37 15.37
CA GLU A 135 19.38 -3.45 14.78
C GLU A 135 18.21 -2.90 13.95
N ILE A 136 17.56 -1.84 14.46
CA ILE A 136 16.49 -1.12 13.77
C ILE A 136 17.03 -0.51 12.47
N SER A 137 18.15 0.21 12.53
CA SER A 137 18.81 0.82 11.37
C SER A 137 19.18 -0.23 10.30
N LEU A 138 19.71 -1.39 10.70
CA LEU A 138 20.03 -2.48 9.76
C LEU A 138 18.78 -3.03 9.06
N SER A 139 17.67 -3.17 9.79
CA SER A 139 16.40 -3.65 9.23
C SER A 139 15.77 -2.63 8.28
N LEU A 140 15.78 -1.35 8.64
CA LEU A 140 15.33 -0.26 7.77
C LEU A 140 16.16 -0.16 6.48
N LYS A 141 17.50 -0.30 6.58
CA LYS A 141 18.40 -0.35 5.42
C LYS A 141 18.02 -1.46 4.43
N LYS A 142 17.62 -2.64 4.93
CA LYS A 142 17.12 -3.75 4.09
C LYS A 142 15.81 -3.37 3.40
N ILE A 143 14.83 -2.86 4.15
CA ILE A 143 13.52 -2.45 3.62
C ILE A 143 13.71 -1.38 2.53
N ASN A 144 14.47 -0.33 2.83
CA ASN A 144 14.66 0.79 1.91
C ASN A 144 15.54 0.42 0.71
N ARG A 145 16.44 -0.55 0.83
CA ARG A 145 17.11 -1.14 -0.33
C ARG A 145 16.10 -1.78 -1.28
N VAL A 146 15.19 -2.61 -0.76
CA VAL A 146 14.13 -3.22 -1.59
C VAL A 146 13.23 -2.15 -2.21
N SER A 147 12.85 -1.12 -1.46
CA SER A 147 12.07 0.01 -2.00
C SER A 147 12.78 0.69 -3.17
N ARG A 148 14.09 0.90 -3.09
CA ARG A 148 14.91 1.46 -4.17
C ARG A 148 15.01 0.52 -5.37
N GLU A 149 15.16 -0.78 -5.15
CA GLU A 149 15.28 -1.80 -6.20
C GLU A 149 13.97 -1.97 -7.00
N VAL A 150 12.85 -2.20 -6.31
CA VAL A 150 11.55 -2.50 -6.93
C VAL A 150 11.02 -1.33 -7.75
N TYR A 151 11.15 -0.12 -7.21
CA TYR A 151 10.68 1.08 -7.89
C TYR A 151 11.77 1.78 -8.72
N ARG A 152 12.99 1.22 -8.75
CA ARG A 152 14.14 1.64 -9.58
C ARG A 152 14.61 3.08 -9.31
N PHE A 153 14.89 3.38 -8.05
CA PHE A 153 15.41 4.68 -7.62
C PHE A 153 16.89 4.60 -7.25
N GLU A 154 17.70 5.55 -7.74
CA GLU A 154 19.16 5.57 -7.51
C GLU A 154 19.55 6.02 -6.09
N SER A 155 18.79 6.92 -5.47
CA SER A 155 19.17 7.54 -4.19
C SER A 155 18.02 7.75 -3.20
N GLY A 156 16.91 7.02 -3.35
CA GLY A 156 15.64 7.35 -2.70
C GLY A 156 14.77 8.21 -3.63
N LEU A 157 13.49 8.39 -3.29
CA LEU A 157 12.58 9.17 -4.13
C LEU A 157 12.63 10.66 -3.82
N THR A 158 12.42 11.47 -4.84
CA THR A 158 11.87 12.81 -4.63
C THR A 158 10.36 12.73 -4.41
N SER A 159 9.80 13.67 -3.67
CA SER A 159 8.35 13.75 -3.43
C SER A 159 7.53 13.74 -4.72
N GLU A 160 8.09 14.27 -5.82
CA GLU A 160 7.48 14.28 -7.16
C GLU A 160 7.36 12.88 -7.78
N GLN A 161 8.36 12.01 -7.58
CA GLN A 161 8.32 10.63 -8.09
C GLN A 161 7.31 9.79 -7.30
N TRP A 162 7.15 10.03 -5.99
CA TRP A 162 6.08 9.43 -5.21
C TRP A 162 4.71 9.89 -5.69
N ASP A 163 4.57 11.18 -5.97
CA ASP A 163 3.35 11.79 -6.46
C ASP A 163 2.93 11.29 -7.85
N GLU A 164 3.88 11.01 -8.73
CA GLU A 164 3.59 10.45 -10.05
C GLU A 164 3.07 9.01 -9.96
N ILE A 165 3.71 8.18 -9.12
CA ILE A 165 3.28 6.79 -8.91
C ILE A 165 1.93 6.74 -8.20
N SER A 166 1.67 7.62 -7.23
CA SER A 166 0.39 7.72 -6.54
C SER A 166 -0.76 8.11 -7.47
N LYS A 167 -0.48 8.91 -8.51
CA LYS A 167 -1.47 9.33 -9.52
C LYS A 167 -1.81 8.23 -10.54
N THR A 168 -0.93 7.25 -10.75
CA THR A 168 -1.02 6.35 -11.92
C THR A 168 -1.96 5.16 -11.73
N GLY A 169 -2.05 4.54 -10.55
CA GLY A 169 -2.79 3.26 -10.45
C GLY A 169 -2.11 2.17 -9.64
N PHE A 170 -2.13 2.23 -8.31
CA PHE A 170 -1.51 1.23 -7.43
C PHE A 170 -2.09 -0.19 -7.46
N MET A 171 -3.40 -0.37 -7.67
CA MET A 171 -4.03 -1.71 -7.65
C MET A 171 -3.64 -2.60 -8.84
N GLN A 172 -3.23 -2.02 -9.96
CA GLN A 172 -2.74 -2.76 -11.13
C GLN A 172 -1.21 -2.84 -11.18
N ASP A 173 -0.54 -2.18 -10.24
CA ASP A 173 0.92 -2.15 -10.18
C ASP A 173 1.45 -3.40 -9.47
N GLU A 174 2.04 -4.33 -10.23
CA GLU A 174 2.65 -5.55 -9.69
C GLU A 174 3.83 -5.25 -8.75
N ARG A 175 4.42 -4.06 -8.85
CA ARG A 175 5.55 -3.65 -8.00
C ARG A 175 5.20 -3.65 -6.51
N LEU A 176 3.95 -3.45 -6.11
CA LEU A 176 3.57 -3.57 -4.69
C LEU A 176 3.73 -5.02 -4.19
N ILE A 177 3.29 -5.98 -5.00
CA ILE A 177 3.38 -7.40 -4.68
C ILE A 177 4.85 -7.81 -4.62
N GLU A 178 5.62 -7.36 -5.61
CA GLU A 178 7.06 -7.54 -5.65
C GLU A 178 7.74 -6.94 -4.41
N TRP A 179 7.34 -5.73 -4.00
CA TRP A 179 7.85 -5.08 -2.80
C TRP A 179 7.59 -5.90 -1.54
N TYR A 180 6.34 -6.31 -1.29
CA TYR A 180 6.03 -7.15 -0.13
C TYR A 180 6.83 -8.45 -0.15
N THR A 181 6.90 -9.12 -1.31
CA THR A 181 7.62 -10.38 -1.46
C THR A 181 9.11 -10.24 -1.17
N GLN A 182 9.75 -9.20 -1.71
CA GLN A 182 11.18 -8.97 -1.53
C GLN A 182 11.51 -8.45 -0.12
N VAL A 183 10.65 -7.64 0.48
CA VAL A 183 10.81 -7.20 1.88
C VAL A 183 10.70 -8.39 2.84
N GLU A 184 9.72 -9.27 2.63
CA GLU A 184 9.58 -10.49 3.41
C GLU A 184 10.84 -11.36 3.34
N ALA A 185 11.41 -11.51 2.14
CA ALA A 185 12.65 -12.26 1.94
C ALA A 185 13.87 -11.57 2.59
N ALA A 186 13.96 -10.24 2.54
CA ALA A 186 15.07 -9.48 3.09
C ALA A 186 15.09 -9.48 4.64
N LEU A 187 13.91 -9.51 5.26
CA LEU A 187 13.71 -9.53 6.71
C LEU A 187 13.72 -10.94 7.31
N ALA A 188 13.76 -11.99 6.49
CA ALA A 188 13.87 -13.36 6.98
C ALA A 188 15.14 -13.58 7.85
N PRO A 189 15.09 -14.50 8.84
CA PRO A 189 16.21 -14.80 9.74
C PRO A 189 17.49 -15.24 9.04
#